data_AF-A0A7K6L2W3-F1
#
_entry.id   AF-A0A7K6L2W3-F1
#
_cell.length_a   1.000
_cell.length_b   1.000
_cell.length_c   1.000
_cell.angle_alpha   90.00
_cell.angle_beta   90.00
_cell.angle_gamma   90.00
#
_symmetry.space_group_name_H-M   'P 1'
#
loop_
_entity.id
_entity.type
_entity.pdbx_description
1 polymer ?
#
loop_
_entity_poly.entity_id
_entity_poly.type
_entity_poly.pdbx_seq_one_letter_code
_entity_poly.pdbx_strand_id
1 'polypeptide(L)' 'LLPSLPTLTVLVPLLSLAGLIYSASTDEAFPQGCTSTNSLCFYSLLLPVTIPVYVFFHLWTWMGIKLFRHN' A
#
# COMPACT_ATOMS: atom_id res chain seq x y z
N LEU A 1 -12.08 6.80 14.91
CA LEU A 1 -10.91 6.17 15.57
C LEU A 1 -10.03 5.60 14.45
N LEU A 2 -8.84 6.16 14.19
CA LEU A 2 -7.95 5.61 13.16
C LEU A 2 -7.29 4.33 13.72
N PRO A 3 -7.20 3.24 12.94
CA PRO A 3 -6.55 2.00 13.37
C PRO A 3 -5.06 2.24 13.67
N SER A 4 -4.53 1.50 14.65
CA SER A 4 -3.12 1.59 15.02
C SER A 4 -2.21 1.13 13.87
N LEU A 5 -0.95 1.60 13.85
CA LEU A 5 0.00 1.22 12.80
C LEU A 5 0.17 -0.30 12.65
N PRO A 6 0.30 -1.10 13.73
CA PRO A 6 0.33 -2.57 13.62
C PRO A 6 -0.96 -3.18 13.04
N THR A 7 -2.11 -2.56 13.32
CA THR A 7 -3.38 -3.00 12.75
C THR A 7 -3.42 -2.71 11.25
N LEU A 8 -2.94 -1.54 10.81
CA LEU A 8 -2.88 -1.16 9.40
C LEU A 8 -1.94 -2.07 8.60
N THR A 9 -0.79 -2.47 9.15
CA THR A 9 0.15 -3.35 8.47
C THR A 9 -0.40 -4.74 8.18
N VAL A 10 -1.42 -5.19 8.92
CA VAL A 10 -2.11 -6.46 8.68
C VAL A 10 -3.37 -6.26 7.84
N LEU A 11 -4.15 -5.22 8.14
CA LEU A 11 -5.41 -4.95 7.47
C LEU A 11 -5.23 -4.59 6.00
N VAL A 12 -4.21 -3.78 5.67
CA VAL A 12 -3.95 -3.34 4.29
C VAL A 12 -3.64 -4.53 3.37
N PRO A 13 -2.70 -5.44 3.69
CA PRO A 13 -2.48 -6.64 2.88
C PRO A 13 -3.72 -7.52 2.75
N LEU A 14 -4.52 -7.68 3.83
CA LEU A 14 -5.74 -8.49 3.78
C LEU A 14 -6.80 -7.90 2.84
N LEU A 15 -7.03 -6.59 2.91
CA LEU A 15 -7.97 -5.91 2.01
C LEU A 15 -7.47 -5.94 0.56
N SER A 16 -6.16 -5.78 0.36
CA SER A 16 -5.52 -5.87 -0.96
C SER A 16 -5.68 -7.26 -1.57
N LEU A 17 -5.47 -8.31 -0.77
CA LEU A 17 -5.66 -9.69 -1.19
C LEU A 17 -7.12 -9.98 -1.53
N ALA A 18 -8.07 -9.52 -0.71
CA ALA A 18 -9.50 -9.68 -0.98
C ALA A 18 -9.91 -9.00 -2.29
N GLY A 19 -9.44 -7.77 -2.53
CA GLY A 19 -9.68 -7.06 -3.79
C GLY A 19 -9.05 -7.76 -5.00
N LEU A 20 -7.86 -8.36 -4.83
CA LEU A 20 -7.21 -9.14 -5.87
C LEU A 20 -8.00 -10.41 -6.22
N ILE A 21 -8.45 -11.15 -5.20
CA ILE A 21 -9.27 -12.37 -5.38
C ILE A 21 -10.60 -12.02 -6.06
N TYR A 22 -11.24 -10.92 -5.64
CA TYR A 22 -12.45 -10.43 -6.27
C TYR A 22 -12.22 -10.06 -7.74
N SER A 23 -11.14 -9.34 -8.04
CA SER A 23 -10.81 -8.98 -9.43
C SER A 23 -10.53 -10.22 -10.26
N ALA A 24 -9.80 -11.20 -9.71
CA ALA A 24 -9.50 -12.46 -10.39
C ALA A 24 -10.75 -13.31 -10.69
N SER A 25 -11.83 -13.15 -9.92
CA SER A 25 -13.07 -13.90 -10.10
C SER A 25 -14.15 -13.18 -10.91
N THR A 26 -14.06 -11.85 -11.05
CA THR A 26 -15.13 -11.04 -11.65
C THR A 26 -14.68 -10.21 -12.86
N ASP A 27 -13.38 -9.95 -13.01
CA ASP A 27 -12.85 -9.16 -14.11
C ASP A 27 -12.36 -10.10 -15.22
N GLU A 28 -13.08 -10.13 -16.34
CA GLU A 28 -12.74 -10.88 -17.56
C GLU A 28 -11.37 -10.48 -18.12
N ALA A 29 -10.93 -9.24 -17.86
CA ALA A 29 -9.64 -8.75 -18.32
C ALA A 29 -8.49 -9.12 -17.37
N PHE A 30 -8.74 -9.79 -16.25
CA PHE A 30 -7.69 -10.20 -15.32
C PHE A 30 -6.69 -11.18 -15.99
N PRO A 31 -5.36 -11.03 -15.80
CA PRO A 31 -4.67 -10.02 -14.99
C PRO A 31 -4.32 -8.73 -15.77
N GLN A 32 -4.56 -8.65 -17.08
CA GLN A 32 -4.19 -7.49 -17.90
C GLN A 32 -4.91 -6.20 -17.46
N GLY A 33 -6.16 -6.32 -17.00
CA GLY A 33 -6.97 -5.23 -16.44
C GLY A 33 -6.35 -4.56 -15.21
N CYS A 34 -5.45 -5.24 -14.51
CA CYS A 34 -4.71 -4.69 -13.36
C CYS A 34 -3.74 -3.56 -13.73
N THR A 35 -3.45 -3.35 -15.01
CA THR A 35 -2.61 -2.24 -15.49
C THR A 35 -3.40 -0.94 -15.68
N SER A 36 -4.72 -1.02 -15.76
CA SER A 36 -5.60 0.15 -15.91
C SER A 36 -5.79 0.86 -14.58
N THR A 37 -5.58 2.18 -14.55
CA THR A 37 -5.85 3.00 -13.34
C THR A 37 -7.32 3.07 -12.97
N ASN A 38 -8.23 2.59 -13.83
CA ASN A 38 -9.67 2.51 -13.55
C ASN A 38 -10.09 1.13 -12.99
N SER A 39 -9.15 0.22 -12.70
CA SER A 39 -9.49 -1.11 -12.19
C SER A 39 -9.29 -1.23 -10.68
N LEU A 40 -10.14 -2.03 -10.04
CA LEU A 40 -10.01 -2.37 -8.63
C LEU A 40 -8.72 -3.16 -8.37
N CYS A 41 -8.29 -3.98 -9.33
CA CYS A 41 -7.05 -4.73 -9.23
C CYS A 41 -5.82 -3.82 -9.13
N PHE A 42 -5.76 -2.74 -9.92
CA PHE A 42 -4.67 -1.76 -9.87
C PHE A 42 -4.52 -1.17 -8.47
N TYR A 43 -5.62 -0.69 -7.88
CA TYR A 43 -5.59 -0.13 -6.53
C TYR A 43 -5.29 -1.17 -5.46
N SER A 44 -5.76 -2.41 -5.63
CA SER A 44 -5.46 -3.52 -4.73
C SER A 44 -3.96 -3.84 -4.72
N LEU A 45 -3.28 -3.74 -5.87
CA LEU A 45 -1.82 -3.89 -5.97
C LEU A 45 -1.06 -2.69 -5.41
N LEU A 46 -1.61 -1.48 -5.55
CA LEU A 46 -0.96 -0.25 -5.09
C LEU A 46 -1.03 -0.07 -3.57
N LEU A 47 -2.15 -0.41 -2.95
CA LEU A 47 -2.43 -0.22 -1.52
C LEU A 47 -1.31 -0.74 -0.59
N PRO A 48 -0.79 -1.97 -0.72
CA PRO A 48 0.26 -2.48 0.15
C PRO A 48 1.63 -1.84 -0.11
N VAL A 49 1.86 -1.24 -1.29
CA VAL A 49 3.10 -0.50 -1.62
C VAL A 49 3.16 0.85 -0.91
N THR A 50 2.02 1.44 -0.58
CA THR A 50 1.98 2.75 0.10
C THR A 50 2.60 2.72 1.50
N ILE A 51 2.47 1.60 2.23
CA ILE A 51 3.02 1.44 3.58
C ILE A 51 4.55 1.51 3.61
N PRO A 52 5.31 0.67 2.87
CA PRO A 52 6.76 0.73 2.89
C PRO A 52 7.29 2.06 2.37
N VAL A 53 6.63 2.68 1.39
CA VAL A 53 6.98 4.02 0.90
C VAL A 53 6.81 5.07 2.00
N TYR A 54 5.67 5.05 2.72
CA TYR A 54 5.44 5.94 3.85
C TYR A 54 6.48 5.75 4.96
N VAL A 55 6.75 4.50 5.34
CA VAL A 55 7.76 4.18 6.37
C VAL A 55 9.15 4.66 5.94
N PHE A 56 9.53 4.46 4.69
CA PHE A 56 10.80 4.93 4.15
C PHE A 56 10.94 6.45 4.26
N PHE A 57 9.97 7.21 3.78
CA PHE A 57 10.01 8.68 3.87
C PHE A 57 10.00 9.18 5.31
N HIS A 58 9.25 8.50 6.19
CA HIS A 58 9.21 8.85 7.60
C HIS A 58 10.57 8.62 8.29
N LEU A 59 11.20 7.47 8.05
CA LEU A 59 12.54 7.16 8.55
C LEU A 59 13.61 8.08 7.95
N TRP A 60 13.53 8.37 6.65
CA TRP A 60 14.45 9.28 5.97
C TRP A 60 14.36 10.69 6.56
N THR A 61 13.15 11.23 6.74
CA THR A 61 12.92 12.53 7.37
C THR A 61 13.51 12.55 8.79
N TRP A 62 13.28 11.47 9.55
CA TRP A 62 13.78 11.37 10.91
C TRP A 62 15.31 11.26 10.99
N MET A 63 15.93 10.47 10.11
CA MET A 63 17.39 10.38 9.99
C MET A 63 18.01 11.71 9.52
N GLY A 64 17.41 12.37 8.52
CA GLY A 64 17.85 13.67 8.03
C GLY A 64 17.85 14.72 9.13
N ILE A 65 16.74 14.85 9.88
CA ILE A 65 16.65 15.76 11.02
C ILE A 65 17.71 15.42 12.08
N LYS A 66 17.93 14.13 12.39
CA LYS A 66 18.96 13.74 13.36
C LYS A 66 20.38 14.07 12.90
N LEU A 67 20.67 13.92 11.61
CA LEU A 67 22.00 14.20 11.06
C LEU A 67 22.36 15.69 11.19
N PHE A 68 21.40 16.58 10.92
CA PHE A 68 21.62 18.03 10.99
C PHE A 68 21.46 18.62 12.39
N ARG A 69 20.84 17.92 13.33
CA ARG A 69 20.63 18.41 14.70
C ARG A 69 21.92 18.44 15.55
N HIS A 70 22.99 17.79 15.08
CA HIS A 70 24.28 17.72 15.76
C HIS A 70 25.42 18.42 15.01
N ASN A 71 25.09 19.20 13.97
CA ASN A 71 26.02 20.08 13.24
C ASN A 71 25.62 21.54 13.43
#